data_AF-A0AAF3EM93-F1
#
_entry.id   AF-A0AAF3EM93-F1
#
_cell.length_a   1.000
_cell.length_b   1.000
_cell.length_c   1.000
_cell.angle_alpha   90.00
_cell.angle_beta   90.00
_cell.angle_gamma   90.00
#
_symmetry.space_group_name_H-M   'P 1'
#
loop_
_entity.id
_entity.type
_entity.pdbx_description
1 polymer ?
#
loop_
_entity_poly.entity_id
_entity_poly.type
_entity_poly.pdbx_seq_one_letter_code
_entity_poly.pdbx_strand_id
1 'polypeptide(L)'
;MDFEEPTLCDDYLPLDIVTFEAQLQYRGLGKKVKATIPLPLPDSSDADEFIAHIVTTQKIPDPLRPELKKKFEEFIEKERQRLEDARDDQLILNSRIEDLDLQWSRVFEEQNEKPCTSTASQFGDYFLFIMENSSAERLTLLMEKEVQMVDKMSSIVRARDWELDSLRRECETLMESTTGDAHPHELSRLNEKMRHVHNTYTCQIEALLERQKFSYRKIVATMYETDELPKELIEEEKDSNLVISRNH
;
A
#
# COMPACT_ATOMS: atom_id res chain seq x y z
N MET A 1 38.88 19.50 -1.24
CA MET A 1 37.41 19.36 -1.17
C MET A 1 37.09 18.29 -2.18
N ASP A 2 37.21 17.06 -1.73
CA ASP A 2 36.92 15.88 -2.54
C ASP A 2 35.41 15.70 -2.53
N PHE A 3 34.82 15.75 -3.72
CA PHE A 3 33.42 15.42 -3.93
C PHE A 3 33.33 13.89 -3.92
N GLU A 4 32.85 13.32 -2.83
CA GLU A 4 32.35 11.95 -2.84
C GLU A 4 31.03 11.94 -3.62
N GLU A 5 31.03 11.27 -4.76
CA GLU A 5 29.83 10.94 -5.51
C GLU A 5 28.97 9.97 -4.67
N PRO A 6 27.64 10.17 -4.60
CA PRO A 6 26.76 9.23 -3.93
C PRO A 6 26.72 7.94 -4.74
N THR A 7 27.24 6.86 -4.17
CA THR A 7 27.06 5.50 -4.67
C THR A 7 25.55 5.22 -4.74
N LEU A 8 25.04 5.03 -5.96
CA LEU A 8 23.76 4.36 -6.17
C LEU A 8 23.78 3.07 -5.35
N CYS A 9 22.78 2.91 -4.47
CA CYS A 9 22.48 1.62 -3.86
C CYS A 9 22.09 0.68 -5.00
N ASP A 10 23.03 -0.20 -5.34
CA ASP A 10 22.80 -1.37 -6.18
C ASP A 10 21.91 -2.33 -5.37
N ASP A 11 20.59 -2.22 -5.56
CA ASP A 11 19.58 -3.15 -5.01
C ASP A 11 19.62 -4.50 -5.74
N TYR A 12 20.80 -5.10 -5.94
CA TYR A 12 20.90 -6.46 -6.46
C TYR A 12 20.57 -7.44 -5.34
N LEU A 13 19.41 -8.08 -5.44
CA LEU A 13 19.08 -9.24 -4.62
C LEU A 13 20.18 -10.30 -4.78
N PRO A 14 20.69 -10.89 -3.67
CA PRO A 14 21.72 -11.92 -3.76
C PRO A 14 21.23 -13.09 -4.61
N LEU A 15 22.05 -13.51 -5.57
CA LEU A 15 21.74 -14.65 -6.45
C LEU A 15 22.01 -15.96 -5.72
N ASP A 16 20.94 -16.69 -5.39
CA ASP A 16 21.01 -18.03 -4.84
C ASP A 16 21.20 -19.07 -5.96
N ILE A 17 22.26 -19.87 -5.84
CA ILE A 17 22.55 -20.92 -6.81
C ILE A 17 21.77 -22.19 -6.41
N VAL A 18 20.72 -22.51 -7.17
CA VAL A 18 19.91 -23.70 -6.98
C VAL A 18 20.21 -24.77 -8.02
N THR A 19 20.02 -26.04 -7.65
CA THR A 19 20.21 -27.17 -8.56
C THR A 19 18.87 -27.76 -8.96
N PHE A 20 18.55 -27.64 -10.25
CA PHE A 20 17.43 -28.33 -10.87
C PHE A 20 17.80 -29.78 -11.18
N GLU A 21 17.01 -30.72 -10.67
CA GLU A 21 17.09 -32.14 -11.03
C GLU A 21 15.71 -32.66 -11.41
N ALA A 22 15.59 -33.21 -12.62
CA ALA A 22 14.32 -33.76 -13.11
C ALA A 22 14.53 -35.07 -13.86
N GLN A 23 13.60 -36.00 -13.67
CA GLN A 23 13.49 -37.20 -14.50
C GLN A 23 12.36 -36.99 -15.51
N LEU A 24 12.71 -36.86 -16.78
CA LEU A 24 11.80 -36.73 -17.90
C LEU A 24 11.35 -38.12 -18.36
N GLN A 25 10.07 -38.30 -18.67
CA GLN A 25 9.47 -39.52 -19.16
C GLN A 25 8.41 -39.27 -20.25
N TYR A 26 8.66 -39.80 -21.45
CA TYR A 26 7.69 -39.76 -22.54
C TYR A 26 7.63 -41.10 -23.28
N ARG A 27 6.47 -41.77 -23.25
CA ARG A 27 6.19 -43.03 -23.96
C ARG A 27 7.32 -44.07 -23.86
N GLY A 28 7.87 -44.27 -22.66
CA GLY A 28 8.95 -45.24 -22.38
C GLY A 28 10.38 -44.70 -22.55
N LEU A 29 10.56 -43.50 -23.10
CA LEU A 29 11.84 -42.79 -23.09
C LEU A 29 12.00 -42.04 -21.78
N GLY A 30 13.04 -42.39 -21.02
CA GLY A 30 13.36 -41.74 -19.74
C GLY A 30 14.73 -41.07 -19.77
N LYS A 31 14.85 -39.85 -19.25
CA LYS A 31 16.14 -39.17 -19.11
C LYS A 31 16.20 -38.34 -17.84
N LYS A 32 17.31 -38.45 -17.11
CA LYS A 32 17.60 -37.57 -15.97
C LYS A 32 18.36 -36.36 -16.44
N VAL A 33 17.96 -35.20 -15.95
CA VAL A 33 18.51 -33.88 -16.27
C VAL A 33 18.93 -33.21 -14.99
N LYS A 34 20.11 -32.59 -14.98
CA LYS A 34 20.64 -31.82 -13.85
C LYS A 34 21.24 -30.52 -14.33
N ALA A 35 20.79 -29.38 -13.80
CA ALA A 35 21.30 -28.06 -14.17
C ALA A 35 21.42 -27.16 -12.94
N THR A 36 22.39 -26.26 -12.97
CA THR A 36 22.58 -25.26 -11.92
C THR A 36 22.06 -23.92 -12.43
N ILE A 37 21.24 -23.26 -11.64
CA ILE A 37 20.47 -22.08 -12.05
C ILE A 37 20.57 -21.03 -10.94
N PRO A 38 20.89 -19.78 -11.27
CA PRO A 38 20.78 -18.67 -10.33
C PRO A 38 19.30 -18.26 -10.16
N LEU A 39 18.87 -18.04 -8.92
CA LEU A 39 17.58 -17.44 -8.58
C LEU A 39 17.79 -16.19 -7.70
N PRO A 40 17.12 -15.05 -7.97
CA PRO A 40 16.23 -14.81 -9.11
C PRO A 40 16.99 -14.92 -10.45
N LEU A 41 16.26 -15.17 -11.54
CA LEU A 41 16.87 -15.20 -12.88
C LEU A 41 17.44 -13.81 -13.20
N PRO A 42 18.66 -13.71 -13.77
CA PRO A 42 19.22 -12.43 -14.18
C PRO A 42 18.33 -11.73 -15.21
N ASP A 43 18.21 -10.41 -15.15
CA ASP A 43 17.39 -9.61 -16.10
C ASP A 43 17.81 -9.80 -17.57
N SER A 44 19.04 -10.26 -17.81
CA SER A 44 19.56 -10.55 -19.14
C SER A 44 19.18 -11.93 -19.69
N SER A 45 18.56 -12.81 -18.89
CA SER A 45 18.30 -14.21 -19.25
C SER A 45 16.90 -14.68 -18.85
N ASP A 46 16.15 -15.20 -19.83
CA ASP A 46 14.83 -15.77 -19.62
C ASP A 46 14.88 -17.29 -19.38
N ALA A 47 13.83 -17.86 -18.78
CA ALA A 47 13.70 -19.29 -18.51
C ALA A 47 13.87 -20.14 -19.78
N ASP A 48 13.40 -19.65 -20.93
CA ASP A 48 13.54 -20.31 -22.23
C ASP A 48 15.01 -20.42 -22.69
N GLU A 49 15.89 -19.48 -22.31
CA GLU A 49 17.33 -19.53 -22.61
C GLU A 49 18.00 -20.66 -21.83
N PHE A 50 17.68 -20.81 -20.54
CA PHE A 50 18.17 -21.91 -19.72
C PHE A 50 17.67 -23.27 -20.22
N ILE A 51 16.40 -23.36 -20.62
CA ILE A 51 15.84 -24.57 -21.24
C ILE A 51 16.61 -24.90 -22.52
N ALA A 52 16.86 -23.92 -23.40
CA ALA A 52 17.62 -24.11 -24.63
C ALA A 52 19.06 -24.59 -24.35
N HIS A 53 19.71 -24.02 -23.33
CA HIS A 53 21.04 -24.43 -22.89
C HIS A 53 21.06 -25.87 -22.35
N ILE A 54 20.05 -26.27 -21.56
CA ILE A 54 19.90 -27.63 -21.04
C ILE A 54 19.66 -28.63 -22.19
N VAL A 55 18.78 -28.29 -23.13
CA VAL A 55 18.47 -29.12 -24.29
C VAL A 55 19.72 -29.37 -25.13
N THR A 56 20.51 -28.32 -25.36
CA THR A 56 21.74 -28.37 -26.17
C THR A 56 22.84 -29.15 -25.45
N THR A 57 23.11 -28.81 -24.19
CA THR A 57 24.21 -29.38 -23.41
C THR A 57 23.97 -30.85 -23.07
N GLN A 58 22.73 -31.19 -22.71
CA GLN A 58 22.39 -32.54 -22.27
C GLN A 58 21.78 -33.39 -23.39
N LYS A 59 21.65 -32.86 -24.61
CA LYS A 59 21.10 -33.55 -25.79
C LYS A 59 19.72 -34.15 -25.49
N ILE A 60 18.76 -33.29 -25.15
CA ILE A 60 17.39 -33.71 -24.81
C ILE A 60 16.58 -33.92 -26.09
N PRO A 61 16.03 -35.13 -26.32
CA PRO A 61 15.17 -35.41 -27.47
C PRO A 61 13.91 -34.52 -27.48
N ASP A 62 13.46 -34.13 -28.69
CA ASP A 62 12.29 -33.28 -28.91
C ASP A 62 11.02 -33.73 -28.17
N PRO A 63 10.68 -35.04 -28.11
CA PRO A 63 9.50 -35.49 -27.39
C PRO A 63 9.52 -35.23 -25.87
N LEU A 64 10.71 -35.04 -25.28
CA LEU A 64 10.89 -34.77 -23.85
C LEU A 64 10.98 -33.28 -23.52
N ARG A 65 11.11 -32.40 -24.53
CA ARG A 65 11.24 -30.94 -24.33
C ARG A 65 10.01 -30.29 -23.70
N PRO A 66 8.75 -30.65 -24.05
CA PRO A 66 7.57 -30.08 -23.39
C PRO A 66 7.50 -30.42 -21.90
N GLU A 67 7.85 -31.66 -21.54
CA GLU A 67 7.91 -32.08 -20.14
C GLU A 67 9.04 -31.39 -19.37
N LEU A 68 10.19 -31.18 -20.03
CA LEU A 68 11.29 -30.40 -19.47
C LEU A 68 10.85 -28.97 -19.16
N LYS A 69 10.23 -28.27 -20.13
CA LYS A 69 9.75 -26.89 -19.95
C LYS A 69 8.81 -26.80 -18.75
N LYS A 70 7.80 -27.67 -18.70
CA LYS A 70 6.85 -27.73 -17.59
C LYS A 70 7.54 -27.94 -16.23
N LYS A 71 8.40 -28.97 -16.11
CA LYS A 71 9.09 -29.26 -14.83
C LYS A 71 10.06 -28.17 -14.43
N PHE A 72 10.64 -27.47 -15.40
CA PHE A 72 11.59 -26.38 -15.17
C PHE A 72 10.87 -25.12 -14.66
N GLU A 73 9.74 -24.76 -15.27
CA GLU A 73 8.88 -23.66 -14.80
C GLU A 73 8.33 -23.95 -13.39
N GLU A 74 7.81 -25.16 -13.15
CA GLU A 74 7.34 -25.59 -11.83
C GLU A 74 8.46 -25.54 -10.78
N PHE A 75 9.69 -25.88 -11.16
CA PHE A 75 10.85 -25.80 -10.27
C PHE A 75 11.22 -24.37 -9.92
N ILE A 76 11.28 -23.47 -10.92
CA ILE A 76 11.60 -22.06 -10.69
C ILE A 76 10.57 -21.43 -9.76
N GLU A 77 9.27 -21.66 -10.02
CA GLU A 77 8.21 -21.10 -9.19
C GLU A 77 8.30 -21.58 -7.75
N LYS A 78 8.49 -22.90 -7.57
CA LYS A 78 8.59 -23.50 -6.25
C LYS A 78 9.82 -23.04 -5.47
N GLU A 79 10.98 -22.98 -6.12
CA GLU A 79 12.20 -22.52 -5.45
C GLU A 79 12.17 -21.01 -5.18
N ARG A 80 11.56 -20.20 -6.06
CA ARG A 80 11.33 -18.78 -5.80
C ARG A 80 10.46 -18.61 -4.55
N GLN A 81 9.31 -19.28 -4.49
CA GLN A 81 8.44 -19.23 -3.32
C GLN A 81 9.18 -19.69 -2.05
N ARG A 82 9.95 -20.77 -2.12
CA ARG A 82 10.73 -21.28 -0.97
C ARG A 82 11.75 -20.25 -0.46
N LEU A 83 12.43 -19.55 -1.37
CA LEU A 83 13.43 -18.54 -1.01
C LEU A 83 12.76 -17.28 -0.45
N GLU A 84 11.62 -16.87 -1.02
CA GLU A 84 10.81 -15.77 -0.50
C GLU A 84 10.27 -16.09 0.90
N ASP A 85 9.66 -17.25 1.08
CA ASP A 85 9.17 -17.71 2.40
C ASP A 85 10.31 -17.75 3.42
N ALA A 86 11.49 -18.25 3.04
CA ALA A 86 12.65 -18.31 3.93
C ALA A 86 13.19 -16.92 4.29
N ARG A 87 13.17 -15.97 3.35
CA ARG A 87 13.55 -14.58 3.58
C ARG A 87 12.54 -13.87 4.48
N ASP A 88 11.25 -14.12 4.26
CA ASP A 88 10.16 -13.55 5.05
C ASP A 88 10.19 -14.13 6.49
N ASP A 89 10.41 -15.43 6.64
CA ASP A 89 10.63 -16.06 7.94
C ASP A 89 11.87 -15.50 8.65
N GLN A 90 12.96 -15.26 7.93
CA GLN A 90 14.14 -14.58 8.47
C GLN A 90 13.83 -13.14 8.87
N LEU A 91 13.05 -12.40 8.07
CA LEU A 91 12.63 -11.04 8.41
C LEU A 91 11.78 -11.02 9.67
N ILE A 92 10.85 -11.98 9.81
CA ILE A 92 10.04 -12.17 11.02
C ILE A 92 10.94 -12.51 12.21
N LEU A 93 11.88 -13.45 12.08
CA LEU A 93 12.79 -13.83 13.17
C LEU A 93 13.73 -12.69 13.56
N ASN A 94 14.27 -11.96 12.58
CA ASN A 94 15.13 -10.80 12.81
C ASN A 94 14.34 -9.67 13.48
N SER A 95 13.09 -9.42 13.08
CA SER A 95 12.19 -8.48 13.78
C SER A 95 11.84 -8.90 15.21
N ARG A 96 12.04 -10.18 15.55
CA ARG A 96 11.82 -10.76 16.87
C ARG A 96 13.07 -10.74 17.75
N ILE A 97 14.26 -10.67 17.16
CA ILE A 97 15.58 -10.67 17.83
C ILE A 97 16.14 -9.24 17.92
N GLU A 98 15.79 -8.35 16.99
CA GLU A 98 16.07 -6.92 17.03
C GLU A 98 14.80 -6.15 17.36
N ASP A 99 14.66 -5.81 18.64
CA ASP A 99 14.14 -4.49 19.05
C ASP A 99 12.73 -4.08 18.62
N LEU A 100 11.76 -5.00 18.55
CA LEU A 100 10.35 -4.58 18.52
C LEU A 100 9.94 -3.80 19.79
N ASP A 101 10.68 -3.96 20.90
CA ASP A 101 10.49 -3.18 22.15
C ASP A 101 11.45 -1.98 22.29
N LEU A 102 12.54 -1.90 21.52
CA LEU A 102 13.59 -0.89 21.74
C LEU A 102 13.70 0.15 20.61
N GLN A 103 13.26 -0.13 19.38
CA GLN A 103 13.25 0.89 18.31
C GLN A 103 12.06 1.84 18.39
N TRP A 104 10.87 1.38 18.81
CA TRP A 104 9.78 2.30 19.12
C TRP A 104 10.17 3.20 20.28
N SER A 105 10.75 2.63 21.34
CA SER A 105 11.25 3.38 22.50
C SER A 105 12.30 4.42 22.12
N ARG A 106 13.24 4.13 21.20
CA ARG A 106 14.23 5.12 20.73
C ARG A 106 13.68 6.19 19.79
N VAL A 107 12.70 5.87 18.94
CA VAL A 107 11.97 6.89 18.16
C VAL A 107 11.17 7.81 19.10
N PHE A 108 10.72 7.31 20.24
CA PHE A 108 10.14 8.13 21.32
C PHE A 108 11.19 8.83 22.20
N GLU A 109 12.38 8.27 22.41
CA GLU A 109 13.44 8.83 23.27
C GLU A 109 14.32 9.87 22.57
N GLU A 110 14.64 9.70 21.28
CA GLU A 110 15.41 10.70 20.51
C GLU A 110 14.57 11.93 20.13
N GLN A 111 13.24 11.83 20.21
CA GLN A 111 12.35 13.00 20.18
C GLN A 111 12.15 13.65 21.56
N ASN A 112 12.68 13.06 22.63
CA ASN A 112 12.46 13.50 24.02
C ASN A 112 13.51 14.48 24.57
N GLU A 113 14.49 14.92 23.77
CA GLU A 113 15.29 16.10 24.12
C GLU A 113 14.57 17.43 23.80
N LYS A 114 13.39 17.38 23.20
CA LYS A 114 12.41 18.46 23.30
C LYS A 114 11.28 18.01 24.21
N PRO A 115 10.91 18.77 25.25
CA PRO A 115 9.75 18.45 26.07
C PRO A 115 8.50 18.67 25.22
N CYS A 116 8.14 17.67 24.43
CA CYS A 116 6.88 17.61 23.71
C CYS A 116 5.94 16.80 24.59
N THR A 117 5.13 17.49 25.39
CA THR A 117 4.03 16.90 26.15
C THR A 117 3.10 16.19 25.17
N SER A 118 3.29 14.88 24.98
CA SER A 118 2.54 14.13 23.97
C SER A 118 1.07 14.05 24.39
N THR A 119 0.23 14.83 23.70
CA THR A 119 -1.23 14.84 23.87
C THR A 119 -1.88 13.53 23.39
N ALA A 120 -1.14 12.71 22.62
CA ALA A 120 -1.59 11.43 22.11
C ALA A 120 -1.69 10.35 23.20
N SER A 121 -0.71 10.30 24.13
CA SER A 121 -0.78 9.38 25.28
C SER A 121 -1.94 9.75 26.22
N GLN A 122 -2.20 11.05 26.38
CA GLN A 122 -3.29 11.55 27.23
C GLN A 122 -4.68 11.25 26.66
N PHE A 123 -4.85 11.25 25.34
CA PHE A 123 -6.13 10.89 24.72
C PHE A 123 -6.53 9.44 24.99
N GLY A 124 -5.58 8.50 24.91
CA GLY A 124 -5.85 7.08 25.15
C GLY A 124 -6.40 6.84 26.57
N ASP A 125 -5.76 7.45 27.57
CA ASP A 125 -6.18 7.36 28.96
C ASP A 125 -7.58 7.96 29.18
N TYR A 126 -7.85 9.13 28.61
CA TYR A 126 -9.17 9.78 28.71
C TYR A 126 -10.26 8.96 28.03
N PHE A 127 -9.96 8.41 26.86
CA PHE A 127 -10.90 7.60 26.09
C PHE A 127 -11.26 6.31 26.84
N LEU A 128 -10.26 5.59 27.37
CA LEU A 128 -10.49 4.38 28.17
C LEU A 128 -11.33 4.68 29.41
N PHE A 129 -11.00 5.75 30.13
CA PHE A 129 -11.77 6.18 31.30
C PHE A 129 -13.24 6.44 30.94
N ILE A 130 -13.51 7.16 29.85
CA ILE A 130 -14.86 7.45 29.39
C ILE A 130 -15.62 6.18 29.01
N MET A 131 -14.97 5.25 28.32
CA MET A 131 -15.59 3.98 27.91
C MET A 131 -16.00 3.12 29.11
N GLU A 132 -15.22 3.14 30.20
CA GLU A 132 -15.50 2.37 31.42
C GLU A 132 -16.52 3.05 32.34
N ASN A 133 -16.52 4.38 32.41
CA ASN A 133 -17.23 5.12 33.46
C ASN A 133 -18.44 5.94 32.95
N SER A 134 -18.61 6.12 31.65
CA SER A 134 -19.74 6.88 31.10
C SER A 134 -21.02 6.07 30.97
N SER A 135 -22.17 6.76 31.00
CA SER A 135 -23.46 6.14 30.72
C SER A 135 -23.60 5.75 29.24
N ALA A 136 -24.44 4.74 28.97
CA ALA A 136 -24.72 4.28 27.60
C ALA A 136 -25.28 5.38 26.69
N GLU A 137 -26.08 6.29 27.22
CA GLU A 137 -26.62 7.44 26.48
C GLU A 137 -25.49 8.36 25.98
N ARG A 138 -24.47 8.61 26.81
CA ARG A 138 -23.32 9.45 26.46
C ARG A 138 -22.43 8.79 25.43
N LEU A 139 -22.18 7.49 25.58
CA LEU A 139 -21.43 6.72 24.60
C LEU A 139 -22.17 6.65 23.26
N THR A 140 -23.50 6.57 23.28
CA THR A 140 -24.33 6.64 22.06
C THR A 140 -24.11 7.97 21.33
N LEU A 141 -24.10 9.09 22.05
CA LEU A 141 -23.83 10.40 21.44
C LEU A 141 -22.41 10.52 20.87
N LEU A 142 -21.41 9.94 21.54
CA LEU A 142 -20.04 9.89 21.03
C LEU A 142 -19.96 9.07 19.73
N MET A 143 -20.64 7.92 19.68
CA MET A 143 -20.76 7.09 18.48
C MET A 143 -21.53 7.79 17.35
N GLU A 144 -22.62 8.49 17.65
CA GLU A 144 -23.36 9.29 16.67
C GLU A 144 -22.48 10.38 16.06
N LYS A 145 -21.60 10.99 16.87
CA LYS A 145 -20.62 11.95 16.36
C LYS A 145 -19.61 11.30 15.42
N GLU A 146 -19.10 10.12 15.75
CA GLU A 146 -18.22 9.36 14.87
C GLU A 146 -18.89 9.02 13.53
N VAL A 147 -20.15 8.56 13.56
CA VAL A 147 -20.96 8.30 12.35
C VAL A 147 -21.08 9.56 11.49
N GLN A 148 -21.39 10.71 12.10
CA GLN A 148 -21.46 11.98 11.36
C GLN A 148 -20.13 12.37 10.71
N MET A 149 -19.00 12.11 11.38
CA MET A 149 -17.67 12.36 10.83
C MET A 149 -17.40 11.46 9.62
N VAL A 150 -17.73 10.16 9.74
CA VAL A 150 -17.61 9.19 8.65
C VAL A 150 -18.50 9.56 7.47
N ASP A 151 -19.74 9.99 7.70
CA ASP A 151 -20.67 10.40 6.65
C ASP A 151 -20.14 11.59 5.84
N LYS A 152 -19.57 12.60 6.53
CA LYS A 152 -18.96 13.76 5.88
C LYS A 152 -17.76 13.36 5.04
N MET A 153 -16.86 12.55 5.59
CA MET A 153 -15.70 12.05 4.87
C MET A 153 -16.12 11.25 3.64
N SER A 154 -17.10 10.35 3.82
CA SER A 154 -17.66 9.53 2.75
C SER A 154 -18.30 10.37 1.65
N SER A 155 -18.96 11.48 1.99
CA SER A 155 -19.55 12.40 1.01
C SER A 155 -18.49 13.01 0.10
N ILE A 156 -17.38 13.51 0.68
CA ILE A 156 -16.27 14.09 -0.08
C ILE A 156 -15.61 13.03 -0.97
N VAL A 157 -15.36 11.83 -0.43
CA VAL A 157 -14.77 10.72 -1.20
C VAL A 157 -15.66 10.32 -2.37
N ARG A 158 -16.99 10.21 -2.15
CA ARG A 158 -17.94 9.89 -3.23
C ARG A 158 -17.96 10.98 -4.30
N ALA A 159 -17.91 12.26 -3.92
CA ALA A 159 -17.86 13.37 -4.87
C ALA A 159 -16.58 13.30 -5.73
N ARG A 160 -15.42 13.08 -5.10
CA ARG A 160 -14.15 12.85 -5.79
C ARG A 160 -14.23 11.70 -6.78
N ASP A 161 -14.71 10.55 -6.33
CA ASP A 161 -14.75 9.33 -7.14
C ASP A 161 -15.69 9.51 -8.33
N TRP A 162 -16.83 10.16 -8.13
CA TRP A 162 -17.76 10.50 -9.19
C TRP A 162 -17.14 11.43 -10.24
N GLU A 163 -16.43 12.47 -9.79
CA GLU A 163 -15.80 13.46 -10.69
C GLU A 163 -14.62 12.84 -11.45
N LEU A 164 -13.79 12.02 -10.80
CA LEU A 164 -12.71 11.28 -11.45
C LEU A 164 -13.24 10.27 -12.47
N ASP A 165 -14.33 9.56 -12.15
CA ASP A 165 -14.94 8.63 -13.09
C ASP A 165 -15.57 9.36 -14.28
N SER A 166 -16.14 10.56 -14.07
CA SER A 166 -16.59 11.42 -15.17
C SER A 166 -15.43 11.82 -16.09
N LEU A 167 -14.32 12.31 -15.53
CA LEU A 167 -13.13 12.70 -16.30
C LEU A 167 -12.50 11.50 -17.02
N ARG A 168 -12.51 10.32 -16.40
CA ARG A 168 -12.03 9.08 -17.01
C ARG A 168 -12.88 8.71 -18.23
N ARG A 169 -14.21 8.76 -18.13
CA ARG A 169 -15.11 8.47 -19.27
C ARG A 169 -14.93 9.49 -20.40
N GLU A 170 -14.68 10.76 -20.07
CA GLU A 170 -14.31 11.77 -21.06
C GLU A 170 -12.99 11.42 -21.77
N CYS A 171 -11.98 10.91 -21.05
CA CYS A 171 -10.73 10.44 -21.64
C CYS A 171 -10.98 9.27 -22.60
N GLU A 172 -11.74 8.26 -22.16
CA GLU A 172 -12.07 7.07 -22.95
C GLU A 172 -12.82 7.45 -24.24
N THR A 173 -13.82 8.31 -24.13
CA THR A 173 -14.59 8.81 -25.29
C THR A 173 -13.69 9.53 -26.29
N LEU A 174 -12.78 10.39 -25.81
CA LEU A 174 -11.86 11.14 -26.65
C LEU A 174 -10.83 10.23 -27.35
N MET A 175 -10.37 9.18 -26.67
CA MET A 175 -9.49 8.17 -27.27
C MET A 175 -10.23 7.36 -28.35
N GLU A 176 -11.47 6.95 -28.09
CA GLU A 176 -12.29 6.15 -29.01
C GLU A 176 -12.73 6.94 -30.25
N SER A 177 -12.97 8.25 -30.12
CA SER A 177 -13.34 9.10 -31.27
C SER A 177 -12.20 9.29 -32.28
N THR A 178 -10.99 8.82 -32.00
CA THR A 178 -9.80 9.13 -32.79
C THR A 178 -9.35 7.94 -33.64
N THR A 179 -9.82 7.85 -34.88
CA THR A 179 -9.15 7.08 -35.93
C THR A 179 -8.04 7.93 -36.57
N GLY A 180 -6.88 8.00 -35.91
CA GLY A 180 -5.69 8.67 -36.44
C GLY A 180 -5.52 10.12 -36.00
N ASP A 181 -4.61 10.32 -35.05
CA ASP A 181 -3.88 11.53 -34.69
C ASP A 181 -4.66 12.87 -34.66
N ALA A 182 -5.11 13.31 -33.47
CA ALA A 182 -4.88 14.67 -32.94
C ALA A 182 -5.87 15.05 -31.81
N HIS A 183 -5.57 14.69 -30.56
CA HIS A 183 -6.05 15.46 -29.39
C HIS A 183 -5.02 15.59 -28.25
N PRO A 184 -3.69 15.73 -28.51
CA PRO A 184 -2.70 15.80 -27.43
C PRO A 184 -2.94 16.98 -26.49
N HIS A 185 -3.44 18.11 -27.00
CA HIS A 185 -3.81 19.28 -26.18
C HIS A 185 -5.03 19.03 -25.30
N GLU A 186 -6.04 18.32 -25.78
CA GLU A 186 -7.25 18.04 -25.01
C GLU A 186 -7.02 16.95 -23.96
N LEU A 187 -6.24 15.91 -24.28
CA LEU A 187 -5.78 14.92 -23.31
C LEU A 187 -4.89 15.58 -22.23
N SER A 188 -4.00 16.49 -22.62
CA SER A 188 -3.20 17.26 -21.66
C SER A 188 -4.08 18.11 -20.75
N ARG A 189 -5.11 18.78 -21.30
CA ARG A 189 -6.08 19.55 -20.51
C ARG A 189 -6.87 18.66 -19.55
N LEU A 190 -7.29 17.48 -19.99
CA LEU A 190 -8.07 16.55 -19.18
C LEU A 190 -7.23 15.93 -18.06
N ASN A 191 -5.96 15.62 -18.33
CA ASN A 191 -4.99 15.18 -17.34
C ASN A 191 -4.74 16.27 -16.29
N GLU A 192 -4.59 17.55 -16.70
CA GLU A 192 -4.45 18.66 -15.76
C GLU A 192 -5.70 18.83 -14.88
N LYS A 193 -6.91 18.65 -15.44
CA LYS A 193 -8.13 18.59 -14.65
C LYS A 193 -8.13 17.44 -13.65
N MET A 194 -7.70 16.23 -14.04
CA MET A 194 -7.60 15.08 -13.12
C MET A 194 -6.63 15.37 -11.97
N ARG A 195 -5.47 15.98 -12.25
CA ARG A 195 -4.53 16.41 -11.21
C ARG A 195 -5.13 17.46 -10.30
N HIS A 196 -5.83 18.44 -10.85
CA HIS A 196 -6.49 19.48 -10.07
C HIS A 196 -7.57 18.90 -9.12
N VAL A 197 -8.42 18.01 -9.65
CA VAL A 197 -9.42 17.28 -8.87
C VAL A 197 -8.73 16.49 -7.75
N HIS A 198 -7.73 15.69 -8.08
CA HIS A 198 -6.99 14.92 -7.10
C HIS A 198 -6.42 15.79 -5.97
N ASN A 199 -5.68 16.85 -6.31
CA ASN A 199 -5.08 17.75 -5.32
C ASN A 199 -6.14 18.44 -4.47
N THR A 200 -7.24 18.89 -5.07
CA THR A 200 -8.31 19.59 -4.38
C THR A 200 -8.98 18.70 -3.34
N TYR A 201 -9.35 17.47 -3.72
CA TYR A 201 -9.98 16.54 -2.79
C TYR A 201 -9.00 16.00 -1.74
N THR A 202 -7.73 15.81 -2.07
CA THR A 202 -6.70 15.46 -1.08
C THR A 202 -6.59 16.54 0.01
N CYS A 203 -6.46 17.81 -0.38
CA CYS A 203 -6.43 18.92 0.57
C CYS A 203 -7.71 19.00 1.43
N GLN A 204 -8.89 18.80 0.82
CA GLN A 204 -10.16 18.81 1.55
C GLN A 204 -10.27 17.66 2.56
N ILE A 205 -9.86 16.46 2.17
CA ILE A 205 -9.86 15.26 3.02
C ILE A 205 -8.90 15.45 4.19
N GLU A 206 -7.69 15.94 3.96
CA GLU A 206 -6.70 16.20 5.01
C GLU A 206 -7.18 17.26 6.00
N ALA A 207 -7.71 18.39 5.49
CA ALA A 207 -8.26 19.44 6.34
C ALA A 207 -9.45 18.96 7.17
N LEU A 208 -10.33 18.15 6.58
CA LEU A 208 -11.46 17.56 7.30
C LEU A 208 -10.98 16.56 8.35
N LEU A 209 -10.02 15.70 8.02
CA LEU A 209 -9.46 14.70 8.93
C LEU A 209 -8.86 15.37 10.17
N GLU A 210 -8.04 16.41 9.99
CA GLU A 210 -7.42 17.11 11.12
C GLU A 210 -8.47 17.83 11.98
N ARG A 211 -9.49 18.45 11.35
CA ARG A 211 -10.61 19.05 12.08
C ARG A 211 -11.39 18.02 12.89
N GLN A 212 -11.68 16.86 12.30
CA GLN A 212 -12.40 15.76 12.95
C GLN A 212 -11.61 15.18 14.11
N LYS A 213 -10.31 14.89 13.93
CA LYS A 213 -9.41 14.44 15.01
C LYS A 213 -9.39 15.43 16.16
N PHE A 214 -9.21 16.72 15.87
CA PHE A 214 -9.19 17.76 16.89
C PHE A 214 -10.53 17.84 17.64
N SER A 215 -11.65 17.87 16.90
CA SER A 215 -13.00 17.91 17.47
C SER A 215 -13.27 16.71 18.36
N TYR A 216 -12.97 15.50 17.90
CA TYR A 216 -13.20 14.26 18.64
C TYR A 216 -12.36 14.20 19.92
N ARG A 217 -11.07 14.54 19.83
CA ARG A 217 -10.19 14.63 21.01
C ARG A 217 -10.70 15.64 22.03
N LYS A 218 -11.22 16.79 21.57
CA LYS A 218 -11.80 17.80 22.45
C LYS A 218 -13.05 17.29 23.16
N ILE A 219 -13.95 16.59 22.46
CA ILE A 219 -15.15 15.97 23.05
C ILE A 219 -14.74 14.97 24.14
N VAL A 220 -13.79 14.08 23.84
CA VAL A 220 -13.26 13.10 24.80
C VAL A 220 -12.62 13.80 26.00
N ALA A 221 -11.78 14.83 25.80
CA ALA A 221 -11.20 15.56 26.92
C ALA A 221 -12.27 16.22 27.81
N THR A 222 -13.27 16.87 27.22
CA THR A 222 -14.36 17.50 28.00
C THR A 222 -15.19 16.47 28.76
N MET A 223 -15.54 15.35 28.13
CA MET A 223 -16.28 14.28 28.81
C MET A 223 -15.50 13.69 29.99
N TYR A 224 -14.17 13.68 29.93
CA TYR A 224 -13.30 13.23 31.02
C TYR A 224 -13.25 14.26 32.16
N GLU A 225 -13.10 15.54 31.82
CA GLU A 225 -12.91 16.62 32.80
C GLU A 225 -14.19 17.02 33.55
N THR A 226 -15.31 17.13 32.85
CA THR A 226 -16.54 17.71 33.41
C THR A 226 -17.68 16.71 33.57
N ASP A 227 -17.51 15.48 33.07
CA ASP A 227 -18.60 14.52 32.87
C ASP A 227 -19.82 15.17 32.19
N GLU A 228 -19.59 16.16 31.32
CA GLU A 228 -20.60 16.86 30.54
C GLU A 228 -20.24 16.85 29.05
N LEU A 229 -21.25 16.85 28.20
CA LEU A 229 -21.06 16.93 26.75
C LEU A 229 -21.03 18.40 26.31
N PRO A 230 -19.96 18.83 25.59
CA PRO A 230 -19.93 20.17 25.01
C PRO A 230 -20.97 20.28 23.89
N LYS A 231 -22.16 20.81 24.21
CA LYS A 231 -23.29 21.00 23.29
C LYS A 231 -22.90 21.81 22.05
N GLU A 232 -21.98 22.75 22.22
CA GLU A 232 -21.42 23.61 21.17
C GLU A 232 -20.73 22.79 20.05
N LEU A 233 -20.04 21.68 20.37
CA LEU A 233 -19.32 20.85 19.39
C LEU A 233 -20.22 19.85 18.64
N ILE A 234 -21.43 19.64 19.16
CA ILE A 234 -22.46 18.80 18.53
C ILE A 234 -23.25 19.61 17.51
N GLU A 235 -23.47 20.91 17.78
CA GLU A 235 -24.31 21.79 16.95
C GLU A 235 -23.56 22.56 15.85
N GLU A 236 -22.30 22.98 16.07
CA GLU A 236 -21.49 23.78 15.11
C GLU A 236 -21.32 23.16 13.72
N GLU A 237 -21.67 21.89 13.56
CA GLU A 237 -21.36 21.10 12.38
C GLU A 237 -22.55 20.73 11.49
N LYS A 238 -23.78 21.13 11.88
CA LYS A 238 -24.97 21.05 11.03
C LYS A 238 -25.02 22.15 9.97
N ASP A 239 -24.37 23.29 10.23
CA ASP A 239 -24.42 24.49 9.38
C ASP A 239 -23.39 24.49 8.23
N SER A 240 -22.42 23.58 8.23
CA SER A 240 -21.42 23.48 7.13
C SER A 240 -21.96 22.79 5.86
N ASN A 241 -23.24 22.39 5.83
CA ASN A 241 -23.91 21.76 4.68
C ASN A 241 -24.15 22.70 3.48
N LEU A 242 -23.61 23.92 3.47
CA LEU A 242 -23.96 24.95 2.49
C LEU A 242 -22.93 25.27 1.41
N VAL A 243 -21.77 24.61 1.35
CA VAL A 243 -20.71 24.96 0.36
C VAL A 243 -20.41 23.80 -0.60
N ILE A 244 -21.44 23.06 -1.02
CA ILE A 244 -21.39 22.26 -2.25
C ILE A 244 -22.59 22.63 -3.10
N SER A 245 -22.66 23.89 -3.49
CA SER A 245 -23.54 24.30 -4.59
C SER A 245 -23.02 25.58 -5.23
N ARG A 246 -22.81 25.46 -6.54
CA ARG A 246 -22.54 26.50 -7.54
C ARG A 246 -21.08 26.92 -7.64
N ASN A 247 -20.38 26.28 -8.58
CA ASN A 247 -19.95 27.02 -9.77
C ASN A 247 -20.28 26.18 -11.00
N HIS A 248 -21.20 26.72 -11.81
CA HIS A 248 -21.43 26.34 -13.19
C HIS A 248 -20.24 26.76 -14.06
#